data_AF-A0A249KRL1-F1
#
_entry.id   AF-A0A249KRL1-F1
#
_cell.length_a   1.000
_cell.length_b   1.000
_cell.length_c   1.000
_cell.angle_alpha   90.00
_cell.angle_beta   90.00
_cell.angle_gamma   90.00
#
_symmetry.space_group_name_H-M   'P 1'
#
loop_
_entity.id
_entity.type
_entity.pdbx_description
1 polymer ?
#
loop_
_entity_poly.entity_id
_entity_poly.type
_entity_poly.pdbx_seq_one_letter_code
_entity_poly.pdbx_strand_id
1 'polypeptide(L)'
;MHNKTVSYFEECLRLGEWLSEADRRALYRYLLESNKENYKAQANLLLENSSLNKRIANGEVIYTLQSNQVTYKARKIGSVEFSSEMRKMQLMGIQLIDTQRLRKFFAQSDVDVIQNFPLPGENQESEGGICVDTYPYYTLAYYANGGNPIKGIIKKLRTNDKDILTKLRTL
;
A
#
# COMPACT_ATOMS: atom_id res chain seq x y z
N MET A 1 3.31 33.92 -8.24
CA MET A 1 3.08 32.46 -8.27
C MET A 1 2.32 32.11 -6.99
N HIS A 2 1.11 31.57 -7.09
CA HIS A 2 0.38 31.11 -5.92
C HIS A 2 1.11 29.87 -5.37
N ASN A 3 1.79 29.99 -4.22
CA ASN A 3 2.22 28.83 -3.46
C ASN A 3 0.96 28.14 -2.97
N LYS A 4 0.45 27.18 -3.74
CA LYS A 4 -0.53 26.23 -3.25
C LYS A 4 0.22 25.40 -2.22
N THR A 5 -0.10 25.54 -0.95
CA THR A 5 0.42 24.64 0.09
C THR A 5 0.09 23.23 -0.36
N VAL A 6 1.13 22.47 -0.69
CA VAL A 6 1.01 21.06 -1.09
C VAL A 6 0.83 20.27 0.19
N SER A 7 -0.19 19.42 0.26
CA SER A 7 -0.41 18.61 1.46
C SER A 7 0.71 17.59 1.61
N TYR A 8 1.02 17.18 2.84
CA TYR A 8 2.07 16.17 3.06
C TYR A 8 1.75 14.82 2.38
N PHE A 9 0.47 14.52 2.17
CA PHE A 9 0.07 13.36 1.35
C PHE A 9 0.49 13.52 -0.12
N GLU A 10 0.27 14.69 -0.73
CA GLU A 10 0.72 14.97 -2.11
C GLU A 10 2.25 14.95 -2.23
N GLU A 11 2.99 15.35 -1.19
CA GLU A 11 4.44 15.17 -1.12
C GLU A 11 4.80 13.68 -1.11
N CYS A 12 4.14 12.86 -0.29
CA CYS A 12 4.38 11.42 -0.24
C CYS A 12 4.18 10.74 -1.60
N LEU A 13 3.23 11.20 -2.41
CA LEU A 13 3.01 10.68 -3.76
C LEU A 13 4.19 10.93 -4.71
N ARG A 14 5.08 11.89 -4.41
CA ARG A 14 6.23 12.27 -5.24
C ARG A 14 7.57 11.74 -4.72
N LEU A 15 7.62 11.32 -3.46
CA LEU A 15 8.87 10.89 -2.81
C LEU A 15 9.37 9.52 -3.30
N GLY A 16 8.48 8.60 -3.68
CA GLY A 16 8.90 7.29 -4.20
C GLY A 16 9.78 6.52 -3.22
N GLU A 17 10.96 6.07 -3.69
CA GLU A 17 11.95 5.35 -2.88
C GLU A 17 12.49 6.13 -1.69
N TRP A 18 12.36 7.47 -1.70
CA TRP A 18 12.83 8.37 -0.66
C TRP A 18 11.88 8.45 0.54
N LEU A 19 10.72 7.79 0.50
CA LEU A 19 9.87 7.63 1.67
C LEU A 19 10.60 6.82 2.75
N SER A 20 10.73 7.37 3.96
CA SER A 20 11.27 6.59 5.08
C SER A 20 10.34 5.42 5.44
N GLU A 21 10.85 4.40 6.13
CA GLU A 21 10.01 3.30 6.62
C GLU A 21 8.87 3.81 7.55
N ALA A 22 9.13 4.85 8.33
CA ALA A 22 8.12 5.48 9.17
C ALA A 22 7.03 6.16 8.34
N ASP A 23 7.43 6.87 7.27
CA ASP A 23 6.49 7.53 6.36
C ASP A 23 5.65 6.50 5.61
N ARG A 24 6.25 5.44 5.07
CA ARG A 24 5.53 4.34 4.40
C ARG A 24 4.52 3.67 5.33
N ARG A 25 4.90 3.39 6.59
CA ARG A 25 4.00 2.81 7.60
C ARG A 25 2.86 3.77 7.98
N ALA A 26 3.14 5.06 8.14
CA ALA A 26 2.13 6.06 8.44
C ALA A 26 1.18 6.25 7.24
N LEU A 27 1.71 6.27 6.02
CA LEU A 27 0.97 6.33 4.77
C LEU A 27 0.03 5.13 4.63
N TYR A 28 0.50 3.92 4.94
CA TYR A 28 -0.34 2.72 5.00
C TYR A 28 -1.54 2.91 5.95
N ARG A 29 -1.29 3.40 7.17
CA ARG A 29 -2.35 3.64 8.17
C ARG A 29 -3.34 4.70 7.69
N TYR A 30 -2.84 5.79 7.12
CA TYR A 30 -3.66 6.87 6.55
C TYR A 30 -4.54 6.35 5.41
N LEU A 31 -3.97 5.66 4.42
CA LEU A 31 -4.70 5.11 3.28
C LEU A 31 -5.79 4.14 3.72
N LEU A 32 -5.49 3.25 4.67
CA LEU A 32 -6.45 2.27 5.20
C LEU A 32 -7.67 2.93 5.86
N GLU A 33 -7.46 4.09 6.49
CA GLU A 33 -8.51 4.88 7.14
C GLU A 33 -9.29 5.72 6.12
N SER A 34 -8.59 6.52 5.31
CA SER A 34 -9.19 7.48 4.38
C SER A 34 -9.93 6.81 3.21
N ASN A 35 -9.49 5.61 2.80
CA ASN A 35 -10.11 4.87 1.68
C ASN A 35 -10.96 3.68 2.15
N LYS A 36 -11.39 3.65 3.42
CA LYS A 36 -12.10 2.51 4.02
C LYS A 36 -13.28 1.99 3.18
N GLU A 37 -14.19 2.86 2.77
CA GLU A 37 -15.38 2.46 2.00
C GLU A 37 -15.03 2.16 0.54
N ASN A 38 -14.07 2.89 -0.04
CA ASN A 38 -13.58 2.61 -1.39
C ASN A 38 -12.93 1.22 -1.47
N TYR A 39 -12.05 0.88 -0.54
CA TYR A 39 -11.44 -0.45 -0.47
C TYR A 39 -12.46 -1.56 -0.17
N LYS A 40 -13.54 -1.26 0.55
CA LYS A 40 -14.63 -2.21 0.75
C LYS A 40 -15.36 -2.50 -0.57
N ALA A 41 -15.67 -1.46 -1.34
CA ALA A 41 -16.28 -1.62 -2.67
C ALA A 41 -15.35 -2.38 -3.63
N GLN A 42 -14.06 -2.03 -3.66
CA GLN A 42 -13.03 -2.74 -4.42
C GLN A 42 -12.93 -4.22 -4.03
N ALA A 43 -13.03 -4.53 -2.73
CA ALA A 43 -12.96 -5.91 -2.25
C ALA A 43 -14.14 -6.73 -2.78
N ASN A 44 -15.35 -6.17 -2.75
CA ASN A 44 -16.52 -6.84 -3.30
C ASN A 44 -16.38 -7.07 -4.81
N LEU A 45 -15.93 -6.04 -5.56
CA LEU A 45 -15.68 -6.17 -7.00
C LEU A 45 -14.65 -7.26 -7.32
N LEU A 46 -13.56 -7.36 -6.55
CA LEU A 46 -12.56 -8.41 -6.74
C LEU A 46 -13.12 -9.81 -6.43
N LEU A 47 -13.92 -9.94 -5.37
CA LEU A 47 -14.56 -11.20 -5.00
C LEU A 47 -15.60 -11.66 -6.03
N GLU A 48 -16.31 -10.71 -6.65
CA GLU A 48 -17.34 -10.98 -7.68
C GLU A 48 -16.71 -11.29 -9.05
N ASN A 49 -15.77 -10.44 -9.51
CA ASN A 49 -15.25 -10.50 -10.87
C ASN A 49 -13.93 -11.27 -10.99
N SER A 50 -13.39 -11.75 -9.87
CA SER A 50 -12.05 -12.37 -9.77
C SER A 50 -10.89 -11.50 -10.27
N SER A 51 -11.15 -10.23 -10.57
CA SER A 51 -10.16 -9.27 -11.04
C SER A 51 -10.54 -7.85 -10.66
N LEU A 52 -9.55 -6.99 -10.48
CA LEU A 52 -9.75 -5.56 -10.20
C LEU A 52 -8.56 -4.78 -10.76
N ASN A 53 -8.85 -3.68 -11.45
CA ASN A 53 -7.84 -2.75 -11.92
C ASN A 53 -7.99 -1.41 -11.18
N LYS A 54 -6.86 -0.80 -10.80
CA LYS A 54 -6.87 0.56 -10.25
C LYS A 54 -5.60 1.32 -10.60
N ARG A 55 -5.62 2.62 -10.31
CA ARG A 55 -4.47 3.52 -10.44
C ARG A 55 -4.18 4.22 -9.12
N ILE A 56 -2.89 4.44 -8.83
CA ILE A 56 -2.42 5.25 -7.72
C ILE A 56 -1.05 5.82 -8.08
N ALA A 57 -0.82 7.12 -7.81
CA ALA A 57 0.35 7.85 -8.33
C ALA A 57 0.52 7.63 -9.85
N ASN A 58 1.73 7.28 -10.30
CA ASN A 58 2.01 6.89 -11.68
C ASN A 58 1.92 5.38 -11.93
N GLY A 59 1.27 4.63 -11.03
CA GLY A 59 1.14 3.19 -11.13
C GLY A 59 -0.24 2.73 -11.61
N GLU A 60 -0.26 1.72 -12.47
CA GLU A 60 -1.43 0.88 -12.74
C GLU A 60 -1.27 -0.45 -12.02
N VAL A 61 -2.33 -0.92 -11.36
CA VAL A 61 -2.34 -2.15 -10.56
C VAL A 61 -3.42 -3.07 -11.06
N ILE A 62 -3.07 -4.35 -11.24
CA ILE A 62 -4.01 -5.43 -11.54
C ILE A 62 -3.98 -6.41 -10.38
N TYR A 63 -5.14 -6.65 -9.79
CA TYR A 63 -5.39 -7.72 -8.84
C TYR A 63 -6.06 -8.89 -9.55
N THR A 64 -5.66 -10.09 -9.18
CA THR A 64 -6.28 -11.34 -9.65
C THR A 64 -6.61 -12.20 -8.44
N LEU A 65 -7.79 -12.81 -8.46
CA LEU A 65 -8.21 -13.83 -7.51
C LEU A 65 -8.29 -15.16 -8.25
N GLN A 66 -7.44 -16.11 -7.88
CA GLN A 66 -7.44 -17.46 -8.43
C GLN A 66 -7.23 -18.47 -7.30
N SER A 67 -8.05 -19.52 -7.27
CA SER A 67 -7.95 -20.58 -6.24
C SER A 67 -7.89 -20.03 -4.81
N ASN A 68 -8.76 -19.05 -4.52
CA ASN A 68 -8.86 -18.40 -3.21
C ASN A 68 -7.58 -17.62 -2.78
N GLN A 69 -6.67 -17.39 -3.72
CA GLN A 69 -5.46 -16.60 -3.54
C GLN A 69 -5.56 -15.32 -4.34
N VAL A 70 -5.28 -14.20 -3.69
CA VAL A 70 -5.21 -12.89 -4.31
C VAL A 70 -3.77 -12.51 -4.54
N THR A 71 -3.44 -12.13 -5.77
CA THR A 71 -2.13 -11.57 -6.14
C THR A 71 -2.32 -10.20 -6.76
N TYR A 72 -1.24 -9.42 -6.80
CA TYR A 72 -1.23 -8.22 -7.63
C TYR A 72 0.13 -8.03 -8.31
N LYS A 73 0.07 -7.36 -9.46
CA LYS A 73 1.22 -6.84 -10.20
C LYS A 73 0.96 -5.38 -10.54
N ALA A 74 2.03 -4.62 -10.77
CA ALA A 74 1.94 -3.21 -11.08
C ALA A 74 2.88 -2.80 -12.21
N ARG A 75 2.61 -1.65 -12.81
CA ARG A 75 3.48 -1.04 -13.83
C ARG A 75 3.39 0.48 -13.77
N LYS A 76 4.40 1.15 -14.32
CA LYS A 76 4.33 2.61 -14.57
C LYS A 76 3.32 2.88 -15.69
N ILE A 77 2.49 3.91 -15.55
CA ILE A 77 1.57 4.33 -16.62
C ILE A 77 2.38 4.60 -17.90
N GLY A 78 1.92 4.02 -19.01
CA GLY A 78 2.58 4.11 -20.31
C GLY A 78 3.67 3.06 -20.56
N SER A 79 4.06 2.27 -19.55
CA SER A 79 4.94 1.12 -19.77
C SER A 79 4.17 -0.07 -20.36
N VAL A 80 4.88 -0.90 -21.14
CA VAL A 80 4.29 -2.06 -21.82
C VAL A 80 4.02 -3.19 -20.83
N GLU A 81 5.03 -3.58 -20.07
CA GLU A 81 5.00 -4.77 -19.24
C GLU A 81 4.61 -4.49 -17.80
N PHE A 82 3.91 -5.44 -17.19
CA PHE A 82 3.72 -5.47 -15.75
C PHE A 82 4.91 -6.12 -15.07
N SER A 83 5.10 -5.75 -13.80
CA SER A 83 5.97 -6.48 -12.90
C SER A 83 5.60 -7.97 -12.82
N SER A 84 6.53 -8.76 -12.27
CA SER A 84 6.17 -10.00 -11.61
C SER A 84 5.18 -9.75 -10.46
N GLU A 85 4.54 -10.80 -9.96
CA GLU A 85 3.64 -10.67 -8.82
C GLU A 85 4.39 -10.09 -7.61
N MET A 86 3.91 -8.94 -7.11
CA MET A 86 4.58 -8.22 -6.03
C MET A 86 4.22 -8.81 -4.66
N ARG A 87 2.95 -9.17 -4.45
CA ARG A 87 2.49 -9.86 -3.24
C ARG A 87 1.36 -10.82 -3.54
N LYS A 88 1.19 -11.78 -2.63
CA LYS A 88 0.08 -12.71 -2.59
C LYS A 88 -0.54 -12.80 -1.19
N MET A 89 -1.82 -13.14 -1.13
CA MET A 89 -2.56 -13.35 0.10
C MET A 89 -3.61 -14.44 -0.08
N GLN A 90 -3.60 -15.44 0.82
CA GLN A 90 -4.67 -16.43 0.88
C GLN A 90 -5.90 -15.84 1.59
N LEU A 91 -7.07 -16.04 1.00
CA LEU A 91 -8.37 -15.76 1.62
C LEU A 91 -8.81 -16.94 2.50
N MET A 92 -9.72 -16.66 3.42
CA MET A 92 -10.25 -17.65 4.37
C MET A 92 -11.58 -18.27 3.92
N GLY A 93 -12.20 -17.73 2.87
CA GLY A 93 -13.52 -18.17 2.38
C GLY A 93 -14.67 -17.61 3.19
N ILE A 94 -14.43 -16.61 4.05
CA ILE A 94 -15.44 -15.99 4.91
C ILE A 94 -15.52 -14.52 4.52
N GLN A 95 -16.62 -14.11 3.88
CA GLN A 95 -16.77 -12.81 3.23
C GLN A 95 -16.36 -11.64 4.13
N LEU A 96 -16.88 -11.56 5.37
CA LEU A 96 -16.56 -10.47 6.29
C LEU A 96 -15.06 -10.40 6.61
N ILE A 97 -14.42 -11.55 6.80
CA ILE A 97 -12.99 -11.65 7.12
C ILE A 97 -12.16 -11.30 5.88
N ASP A 98 -12.55 -11.83 4.73
CA ASP A 98 -11.84 -11.63 3.47
C ASP A 98 -11.92 -10.18 3.01
N THR A 99 -13.08 -9.52 3.11
CA THR A 99 -13.20 -8.09 2.86
C THR A 99 -12.26 -7.27 3.77
N GLN A 100 -12.12 -7.61 5.05
CA GLN A 100 -11.20 -6.91 5.94
C GLN A 100 -9.73 -7.16 5.59
N ARG A 101 -9.38 -8.39 5.19
CA ARG A 101 -8.02 -8.75 4.74
C ARG A 101 -7.67 -8.03 3.45
N LEU A 102 -8.60 -8.01 2.49
CA LEU A 102 -8.46 -7.31 1.21
C LEU A 102 -8.23 -5.82 1.38
N ARG A 103 -8.97 -5.15 2.27
CA ARG A 103 -8.74 -3.73 2.57
C ARG A 103 -7.30 -3.43 3.02
N LYS A 104 -6.73 -4.30 3.86
CA LYS A 104 -5.34 -4.18 4.31
C LYS A 104 -4.36 -4.49 3.18
N PHE A 105 -4.69 -5.46 2.34
CA PHE A 105 -3.91 -5.82 1.16
C PHE A 105 -3.82 -4.66 0.17
N PHE A 106 -4.96 -4.01 -0.13
CA PHE A 106 -5.02 -2.85 -1.04
C PHE A 106 -4.28 -1.63 -0.51
N ALA A 107 -4.39 -1.35 0.79
CA ALA A 107 -3.64 -0.25 1.40
C ALA A 107 -2.13 -0.52 1.36
N GLN A 108 -1.69 -1.77 1.57
CA GLN A 108 -0.27 -2.12 1.45
C GLN A 108 0.21 -1.94 0.01
N SER A 109 -0.52 -2.48 -0.97
CA SER A 109 -0.14 -2.37 -2.38
C SER A 109 -0.11 -0.92 -2.85
N ASP A 110 -0.95 -0.03 -2.30
CA ASP A 110 -0.87 1.39 -2.64
C ASP A 110 0.43 2.02 -2.16
N VAL A 111 0.90 1.68 -0.96
CA VAL A 111 2.21 2.14 -0.48
C VAL A 111 3.34 1.58 -1.34
N ASP A 112 3.29 0.29 -1.66
CA ASP A 112 4.30 -0.34 -2.52
C ASP A 112 4.32 0.34 -3.91
N VAL A 113 3.16 0.67 -4.48
CA VAL A 113 3.07 1.31 -5.80
C VAL A 113 3.51 2.77 -5.74
N ILE A 114 3.17 3.53 -4.69
CA ILE A 114 3.65 4.90 -4.51
C ILE A 114 5.18 4.93 -4.40
N GLN A 115 5.77 3.95 -3.69
CA GLN A 115 7.22 3.85 -3.55
C GLN A 115 7.92 3.58 -4.89
N ASN A 116 7.34 2.74 -5.76
CA ASN A 116 7.98 2.31 -7.01
C ASN A 116 7.61 3.15 -8.24
N PHE A 117 6.45 3.80 -8.22
CA PHE A 117 5.92 4.57 -9.34
C PHE A 117 5.38 5.91 -8.85
N PRO A 118 6.24 6.77 -8.27
CA PRO A 118 5.82 8.07 -7.76
C PRO A 118 5.36 9.01 -8.88
N LEU A 119 4.59 10.03 -8.49
CA LEU A 119 4.38 11.20 -9.32
C LEU A 119 5.70 11.95 -9.53
N PRO A 120 5.85 12.75 -10.61
CA PRO A 120 7.08 13.50 -10.83
C PRO A 120 7.42 14.39 -9.63
N GLY A 121 8.64 14.31 -9.13
CA GLY A 121 9.13 15.06 -7.98
C GLY A 121 10.51 15.67 -8.25
N GLU A 122 11.08 16.35 -7.25
CA GLU A 122 12.44 16.91 -7.34
C GLU A 122 13.53 15.84 -7.27
N ASN A 123 13.23 14.71 -6.62
CA ASN A 123 14.16 13.60 -6.50
C ASN A 123 14.25 12.82 -7.82
N GLN A 124 15.48 12.46 -8.20
CA GLN A 124 15.69 11.54 -9.32
C GLN A 124 15.22 10.13 -8.91
N GLU A 125 14.44 9.50 -9.79
CA GLU A 125 14.08 8.08 -9.66
C GLU A 125 15.33 7.24 -10.00
N SER A 126 15.71 6.29 -9.13
CA SER A 126 16.75 5.33 -9.47
C SER A 126 16.31 4.44 -10.65
N GLU A 127 17.25 4.05 -11.52
CA GLU A 127 17.01 3.10 -12.62
C GLU A 127 16.85 1.63 -12.13
N GLY A 128 16.58 1.44 -10.84
CA GLY A 128 16.58 0.15 -10.16
C GLY A 128 15.33 -0.71 -10.37
N GLY A 129 15.34 -1.91 -9.77
CA GLY A 129 14.20 -2.82 -9.75
C GLY A 129 13.14 -2.45 -8.70
N ILE A 130 12.06 -3.23 -8.66
CA ILE A 130 10.94 -3.00 -7.74
C ILE A 130 11.35 -3.29 -6.29
N CYS A 131 11.14 -2.32 -5.40
CA CYS A 131 11.39 -2.41 -3.97
C CYS A 131 10.10 -2.61 -3.19
N VAL A 132 10.02 -3.66 -2.36
CA VAL A 132 8.91 -3.87 -1.42
C VAL A 132 9.42 -4.34 -0.07
N ASP A 133 8.80 -3.88 1.02
CA ASP A 133 9.14 -4.39 2.34
C ASP A 133 8.82 -5.89 2.42
N THR A 134 9.74 -6.67 3.00
CA THR A 134 9.61 -8.14 3.12
C THR A 134 8.31 -8.56 3.79
N TYR A 135 7.93 -7.84 4.86
CA TYR A 135 6.70 -8.10 5.59
C TYR A 135 5.73 -6.92 5.44
N PRO A 136 4.47 -7.16 5.02
CA PRO A 136 3.46 -6.12 4.99
C PRO A 136 3.15 -5.55 6.38
N TYR A 137 2.81 -4.27 6.45
CA TYR A 137 2.52 -3.52 7.68
C TYR A 137 1.29 -4.04 8.45
N TYR A 138 0.41 -4.79 7.80
CA TYR A 138 -0.71 -5.45 8.47
C TYR A 138 -0.32 -6.73 9.22
N THR A 139 0.84 -7.33 8.92
CA THR A 139 1.29 -8.58 9.54
C THR A 139 2.00 -8.30 10.86
N LEU A 140 1.93 -9.25 11.80
CA LEU A 140 2.75 -9.19 13.02
C LEU A 140 4.22 -9.44 12.73
N ALA A 141 4.55 -10.14 11.63
CA ALA A 141 5.92 -10.43 11.23
C ALA A 141 6.72 -9.16 10.95
N TYR A 142 6.09 -8.12 10.39
CA TYR A 142 6.71 -6.80 10.23
C TYR A 142 7.19 -6.24 11.59
N TYR A 143 6.32 -6.27 12.61
CA TYR A 143 6.67 -5.76 13.94
C TYR A 143 7.61 -6.70 14.71
N ALA A 144 7.60 -7.99 14.41
CA ALA A 144 8.48 -8.97 15.04
C ALA A 144 9.84 -9.12 14.33
N ASN A 145 10.06 -8.44 13.20
CA ASN A 145 11.15 -8.70 12.26
C ASN A 145 11.27 -10.20 11.90
N GLY A 146 10.13 -10.85 11.62
CA GLY A 146 10.04 -12.30 11.36
C GLY A 146 10.18 -13.19 12.61
N GLY A 147 10.37 -12.61 13.80
CA GLY A 147 10.51 -13.34 15.05
C GLY A 147 9.18 -13.66 15.75
N ASN A 148 9.23 -13.71 17.09
CA ASN A 148 8.11 -14.13 17.92
C ASN A 148 6.86 -13.22 17.78
N PRO A 149 5.66 -13.77 17.49
CA PRO A 149 4.41 -13.01 17.35
C PRO A 149 4.05 -12.13 18.56
N ILE A 150 4.34 -12.58 19.78
CA ILE A 150 4.06 -11.82 21.02
C ILE A 150 4.89 -10.52 21.04
N LYS A 151 6.17 -10.61 20.67
CA LYS A 151 7.03 -9.42 20.51
C LYS A 151 6.45 -8.48 19.46
N GLY A 152 5.92 -9.03 18.36
CA GLY A 152 5.24 -8.28 17.32
C GLY A 152 4.03 -7.49 17.82
N ILE A 153 3.19 -8.09 18.67
CA ILE A 153 2.03 -7.41 19.27
C ILE A 153 2.47 -6.23 20.13
N ILE A 154 3.45 -6.45 21.03
CA ILE A 154 3.95 -5.40 21.94
C ILE A 154 4.54 -4.25 21.14
N LYS A 155 5.38 -4.54 20.13
CA LYS A 155 6.00 -3.50 19.31
C LYS A 155 4.95 -2.73 18.52
N LYS A 156 3.97 -3.41 17.92
CA LYS A 156 2.86 -2.78 17.18
C LYS A 156 2.08 -1.77 18.01
N LEU A 157 1.81 -2.09 19.28
CA LEU A 157 1.11 -1.20 20.21
C LEU A 157 1.98 0.01 20.62
N ARG A 158 3.30 -0.17 20.70
CA ARG A 158 4.25 0.90 21.05
C ARG A 158 4.65 1.78 19.86
N THR A 159 4.43 1.34 18.62
CA THR A 159 4.74 2.11 17.42
C THR A 159 3.88 3.36 17.33
N ASN A 160 4.52 4.52 17.52
CA ASN A 160 3.88 5.83 17.47
C ASN A 160 4.14 6.52 16.11
N ASP A 161 3.10 6.64 15.31
CA ASP A 161 3.12 7.36 14.02
C ASP A 161 2.23 8.62 14.06
N LYS A 162 1.86 9.10 15.26
CA LYS A 162 0.85 10.17 15.43
C LYS A 162 1.21 11.46 14.73
N ASP A 163 2.48 11.87 14.77
CA ASP A 163 2.90 13.15 14.19
C ASP A 163 2.83 13.09 12.67
N ILE A 164 3.32 12.01 12.06
CA ILE A 164 3.26 11.79 10.61
C ILE A 164 1.81 11.62 10.15
N LEU A 165 0.99 10.90 10.91
CA LEU A 165 -0.45 10.77 10.63
C LEU A 165 -1.19 12.11 10.72
N THR A 166 -0.82 12.96 11.68
CA THR A 166 -1.38 14.31 11.79
C THR A 166 -1.02 15.13 10.55
N LYS A 167 0.26 15.09 10.12
CA LYS A 167 0.69 15.75 8.87
C LYS A 167 -0.10 15.24 7.65
N LEU A 168 -0.24 13.92 7.49
CA LEU A 168 -0.99 13.30 6.38
C LEU A 168 -2.48 13.70 6.34
N ARG A 169 -3.06 14.03 7.50
CA ARG A 169 -4.47 14.47 7.62
C ARG A 169 -4.65 15.98 7.44
N THR A 170 -3.57 16.75 7.47
CA THR A 170 -3.62 18.21 7.37
C THR A 170 -3.50 18.61 5.89
N LEU A 171 -4.32 19.57 5.46
CA LEU A 171 -4.35 20.11 4.10
C LEU A 171 -3.27 21.17 3.90
#